data_AF-A0A8S3DH31-F1
#
_entry.id   AF-A0A8S3DH31-F1
#
_cell.length_a   1.000
_cell.length_b   1.000
_cell.length_c   1.000
_cell.angle_alpha   90.00
_cell.angle_beta   90.00
_cell.angle_gamma   90.00
#
_symmetry.space_group_name_H-M   'P 1'
#
loop_
_entity.id
_entity.type
_entity.pdbx_description
1 polymer ?
#
loop_
_entity_poly.entity_id
_entity_poly.type
_entity_poly.pdbx_seq_one_letter_code
_entity_poly.pdbx_strand_id
1 'polypeptide(L)' 'MLSASLYASMYNQSCSACQESRYQTCSSTTSTCQCPGNSYWNGSMCPLQLFANATCSQIDACRSDLNLSCI' A
#
# COMPACT_ATOMS: atom_id res chain seq x y z
N MET A 1 -10.93 2.96 -17.18
CA MET A 1 -9.76 2.45 -16.44
C MET A 1 -9.42 3.52 -15.42
N LEU A 2 -9.52 3.25 -14.12
CA LEU A 2 -9.18 4.23 -13.08
C LEU A 2 -7.66 4.51 -13.17
N SER A 3 -7.27 5.78 -13.21
CA SER A 3 -5.87 6.19 -13.36
C SER A 3 -5.10 6.09 -12.04
N ALA A 4 -3.77 5.98 -12.11
CA ALA A 4 -2.87 6.05 -10.94
C ALA A 4 -3.18 7.24 -10.00
N SER A 5 -3.60 8.36 -10.58
CA SER A 5 -4.00 9.59 -9.89
C SER A 5 -5.25 9.43 -9.04
N LEU A 6 -6.23 8.64 -9.50
CA LEU A 6 -7.47 8.39 -8.76
C LEU A 6 -7.22 7.49 -7.54
N TYR A 7 -6.33 6.50 -7.66
CA TYR A 7 -5.90 5.71 -6.51
C TYR A 7 -5.18 6.57 -5.47
N ALA A 8 -4.29 7.46 -5.90
CA ALA A 8 -3.65 8.44 -5.02
C ALA A 8 -4.65 9.29 -4.23
N SER A 9 -5.73 9.72 -4.86
CA SER A 9 -6.76 10.51 -4.19
C SER A 9 -7.62 9.73 -3.19
N MET A 10 -7.66 8.39 -3.28
CA MET A 10 -8.42 7.52 -2.36
C MET A 10 -7.61 7.09 -1.13
N TYR A 11 -6.27 7.13 -1.20
CA TYR A 11 -5.43 6.72 -0.08
C TYR A 11 -5.72 7.58 1.15
N ASN A 12 -5.89 6.93 2.30
CA ASN A 12 -6.23 7.53 3.58
C ASN A 12 -7.61 8.23 3.64
N GLN A 13 -8.48 8.02 2.64
CA GLN A 13 -9.89 8.45 2.68
C GLN A 13 -10.75 7.47 3.50
N SER A 14 -12.01 7.84 3.73
CA SER A 14 -13.01 6.95 4.34
C SER A 14 -13.19 5.66 3.54
N CYS A 15 -13.51 4.55 4.19
CA CYS A 15 -13.66 3.24 3.53
C CYS A 15 -14.65 3.19 2.36
N SER A 16 -15.64 4.09 2.33
CA SER A 16 -16.55 4.27 1.20
C SER A 16 -15.85 4.70 -0.10
N ALA A 17 -14.68 5.34 -0.01
CA ALA A 17 -13.94 5.82 -1.17
C ALA A 17 -13.28 4.66 -1.95
N CYS A 18 -12.66 3.70 -1.26
CA CYS A 18 -11.99 2.56 -1.90
C CYS A 18 -12.88 1.32 -2.04
N GLN A 19 -14.18 1.43 -1.77
CA GLN A 19 -15.11 0.31 -1.85
C GLN A 19 -15.17 -0.32 -3.25
N GLU A 20 -14.99 0.50 -4.29
CA GLU A 20 -14.91 0.10 -5.70
C GLU A 20 -13.46 -0.09 -6.20
N SER A 21 -12.47 0.08 -5.32
CA SER A 21 -11.05 -0.03 -5.69
C SER A 21 -10.58 -1.47 -5.61
N ARG A 22 -9.94 -1.96 -6.68
CA ARG A 22 -9.27 -3.27 -6.68
C ARG A 22 -7.85 -3.24 -6.14
N TYR A 23 -7.34 -2.06 -5.77
CA TYR A 23 -5.94 -1.85 -5.38
C TYR A 23 -5.78 -1.39 -3.92
N GLN A 24 -6.88 -1.03 -3.26
CA GLN A 24 -6.91 -0.55 -1.89
C GLN A 24 -7.98 -1.31 -1.12
N THR A 25 -7.81 -1.40 0.19
CA THR A 25 -8.76 -2.04 1.09
C THR A 25 -9.05 -1.14 2.28
N CYS A 26 -10.22 -1.30 2.89
CA CYS A 26 -10.55 -0.65 4.15
C CYS A 26 -9.72 -1.30 5.27
N SER A 27 -8.80 -0.54 5.86
CA SER A 27 -8.06 -0.99 7.04
C SER A 27 -8.98 -1.00 8.25
N SER A 28 -9.16 -2.15 8.88
CA SER A 28 -9.97 -2.27 10.09
C SER A 28 -9.37 -1.51 11.28
N THR A 29 -8.07 -1.19 11.23
CA THR A 29 -7.37 -0.47 12.30
C THR A 29 -7.61 1.03 12.23
N THR A 30 -7.49 1.61 11.03
CA THR A 30 -7.60 3.07 10.84
C THR A 30 -8.97 3.50 10.31
N SER A 31 -9.82 2.56 9.89
CA SER A 31 -11.07 2.82 9.17
C SER A 31 -10.88 3.71 7.93
N THR A 32 -9.70 3.61 7.31
CA THR A 32 -9.35 4.35 6.10
C THR A 32 -8.89 3.40 4.99
N CYS A 33 -8.97 3.90 3.76
CA CYS A 33 -8.47 3.22 2.58
C CYS A 33 -6.95 3.13 2.62
N GLN A 34 -6.45 1.92 2.72
CA GLN A 34 -5.01 1.64 2.78
C GLN A 34 -4.63 0.55 1.77
N CYS A 35 -3.32 0.39 1.60
CA CYS A 35 -2.80 -0.69 0.79
C CYS A 35 -3.11 -2.05 1.43
N PRO A 36 -3.46 -3.07 0.64
CA PRO A 36 -3.68 -4.41 1.14
C PRO A 36 -2.42 -5.00 1.81
N GLY A 37 -2.59 -6.10 2.54
CA GLY A 37 -1.47 -6.78 3.19
C GLY A 37 -0.34 -7.08 2.20
N ASN A 38 0.89 -6.92 2.66
CA ASN A 38 2.10 -7.12 1.87
C ASN A 38 2.29 -6.15 0.70
N SER A 39 1.64 -5.00 0.73
CA SER A 39 1.88 -3.88 -0.18
C SER A 39 2.11 -2.60 0.60
N TYR A 40 2.74 -1.61 -0.02
CA TYR A 40 3.09 -0.36 0.62
C TYR A 40 2.66 0.82 -0.22
N TRP A 41 2.47 1.98 0.39
CA TRP A 41 2.11 3.19 -0.35
C TRP A 41 3.37 3.86 -0.90
N ASN A 42 3.48 3.96 -2.23
CA ASN A 42 4.63 4.63 -2.86
C ASN A 42 4.36 6.10 -3.24
N GLY A 43 3.25 6.68 -2.77
CA GLY A 43 2.82 8.04 -3.13
C GLY A 43 1.85 8.11 -4.32
N SER A 44 1.73 7.07 -5.13
CA SER A 44 0.79 7.02 -6.26
C SER A 44 -0.06 5.76 -6.31
N MET A 45 0.47 4.62 -5.87
CA MET A 45 -0.21 3.33 -5.89
C MET A 45 0.30 2.43 -4.77
N CYS A 46 -0.29 1.24 -4.66
CA CYS A 46 0.09 0.20 -3.71
C CYS A 46 0.87 -0.92 -4.40
N PRO A 47 2.17 -0.75 -4.71
CA PRO A 47 3.00 -1.87 -5.15
C PRO A 47 3.18 -2.90 -4.02
N LEU A 48 3.44 -4.15 -4.42
CA LEU A 48 3.84 -5.20 -3.49
C LEU A 48 5.15 -4.82 -2.80
N GLN A 49 5.24 -5.13 -1.52
CA GLN A 49 6.48 -5.03 -0.76
C GLN A 49 7.54 -5.97 -1.36
N LEU A 50 8.78 -5.55 -1.28
CA LEU A 50 9.92 -6.26 -1.84
C LEU A 50 10.26 -7.51 -1.01
N PHE A 51 10.70 -8.55 -1.71
CA PHE A 51 11.11 -9.84 -1.12
C PHE A 51 12.62 -9.85 -0.77
N ALA A 52 13.04 -10.90 -0.08
CA ALA A 52 14.45 -11.11 0.28
C ALA A 52 15.38 -10.96 -0.94
N ASN A 53 16.55 -10.35 -0.71
CA ASN A 53 17.58 -9.96 -1.70
C ASN A 53 17.26 -8.72 -2.56
N ALA A 54 16.13 -8.02 -2.34
CA ALA A 54 15.88 -6.73 -2.95
C ALA A 54 16.28 -5.58 -2.01
N THR A 55 16.93 -4.54 -2.55
CA THR A 55 17.29 -3.33 -1.82
C THR A 55 16.04 -2.46 -1.66
N CYS A 56 15.48 -2.41 -0.45
CA CYS A 56 14.39 -1.48 -0.13
C CYS A 56 14.94 -0.08 0.07
N SER A 57 14.52 0.89 -0.73
CA SER A 57 14.83 2.31 -0.48
C SER A 57 13.96 2.94 0.61
N GLN A 58 12.83 2.29 0.98
CA GLN A 58 11.94 2.73 2.05
C GLN A 58 11.61 1.56 2.97
N ILE A 59 11.54 1.84 4.28
CA ILE A 59 11.25 0.83 5.31
C ILE A 59 9.90 0.16 5.07
N ASP A 60 8.90 0.94 4.65
CA ASP A 60 7.56 0.45 4.35
C ASP A 60 7.53 -0.45 3.12
N ALA A 61 8.50 -0.32 2.20
CA ALA A 61 8.62 -1.19 1.05
C ALA A 61 9.16 -2.58 1.40
N CYS A 62 9.73 -2.75 2.59
CA CYS A 62 10.33 -4.00 3.04
C CYS A 62 9.31 -4.88 3.78
N ARG A 63 9.35 -6.19 3.51
CA ARG A 63 8.55 -7.19 4.23
C ARG A 63 9.12 -7.42 5.64
N SER A 64 8.55 -6.75 6.63
CA SER A 64 8.97 -6.85 8.03
C SER A 64 8.79 -8.25 8.61
N ASP A 65 7.84 -9.04 8.12
CA ASP A 65 7.60 -10.43 8.53
C ASP A 65 8.70 -11.40 8.07
N LEU A 66 9.51 -11.00 7.08
CA LEU A 66 10.69 -11.75 6.63
C LEU A 66 11.98 -11.28 7.30
N ASN A 67 11.89 -10.43 8.33
CA ASN A 67 13.02 -9.82 9.03
C ASN A 67 13.99 -9.09 8.08
N LEU A 68 13.43 -8.48 7.03
CA LEU A 68 14.19 -7.71 6.05
C LEU A 68 14.37 -6.28 6.57
N SER A 69 15.61 -5.83 6.64
CA SER A 69 15.99 -4.46 6.92
C SER A 69 16.43 -3.76 5.64
N CYS A 70 16.07 -2.49 5.49
CA CYS A 70 16.70 -1.64 4.48
C CYS A 70 18.21 -1.60 4.73
N ILE A 71 18.99 -1.80 3.67
CA ILE A 71 20.46 -1.67 3.65
C ILE A 71 20.87 -0.25 3.33
#